data_AF-A0A352FI59-F1
#
_entry.id   AF-A0A352FI59-F1
#
_cell.length_a   1.000
_cell.length_b   1.000
_cell.length_c   1.000
_cell.angle_alpha   90.00
_cell.angle_beta   90.00
_cell.angle_gamma   90.00
#
_symmetry.space_group_name_H-M   'P 1'
#
loop_
_entity.id
_entity.type
_entity.pdbx_description
1 polymer ?
#
loop_
_entity_poly.entity_id
_entity_poly.type
_entity_poly.pdbx_seq_one_letter_code
_entity_poly.pdbx_strand_id
1 'polypeptide(L)'
;MTTETKPDPMIAWLPDLVYLHDSFAANQALVCDADGTIVKIVSASELTHEKKINLPRRALLPGMINAHSHAFQRVIRGRTEYRSHPRPFRGG
;
A
#
# COMPACT_ATOMS: atom_id res chain seq x y z
N MET A 1 4.07 38.42 -19.58
CA MET A 1 3.54 38.11 -18.24
C MET A 1 3.64 36.60 -18.08
N THR A 2 4.82 36.13 -17.71
CA THR A 2 5.10 34.70 -17.48
C THR A 2 4.46 34.33 -16.15
N THR A 3 3.42 33.51 -16.20
CA THR A 3 2.83 32.90 -15.01
C THR A 3 3.88 31.96 -14.45
N GLU A 4 4.51 32.37 -13.36
CA GLU A 4 5.33 31.49 -12.53
C GLU A 4 4.40 30.45 -11.91
N THR A 5 4.31 29.29 -12.55
CA THR A 5 3.53 28.16 -12.06
C THR A 5 4.21 27.68 -10.78
N LYS A 6 3.61 27.99 -9.63
CA LYS A 6 4.02 27.43 -8.35
C LYS A 6 4.01 25.90 -8.50
N PRO A 7 5.13 25.20 -8.27
CA PRO A 7 5.14 23.75 -8.42
C PRO A 7 4.10 23.16 -7.47
N ASP A 8 3.35 22.17 -7.96
CA ASP A 8 2.37 21.48 -7.14
C ASP A 8 3.05 20.92 -5.88
N PRO A 9 2.40 21.04 -4.70
CA PRO A 9 3.04 20.69 -3.45
C PRO A 9 3.29 19.19 -3.39
N MET A 10 4.57 18.81 -3.42
CA MET A 10 5.00 17.42 -3.19
C MET A 10 4.74 17.01 -1.75
N ILE A 11 4.35 15.75 -1.56
CA ILE A 11 4.09 15.15 -0.25
C ILE A 11 5.22 14.20 0.10
N ALA A 12 5.85 14.39 1.26
CA ALA A 12 6.80 13.44 1.82
C ALA A 12 6.12 12.58 2.90
N TRP A 13 6.11 11.27 2.73
CA TRP A 13 5.65 10.29 3.71
C TRP A 13 6.83 9.81 4.55
N LEU A 14 6.72 9.94 5.88
CA LEU A 14 7.79 9.60 6.83
C LEU A 14 7.36 8.43 7.73
N PRO A 15 7.53 7.17 7.27
CA PRO A 15 7.36 5.99 8.11
C PRO A 15 8.61 5.70 8.95
N ASP A 16 8.45 4.88 9.99
CA ASP A 16 9.59 4.41 10.79
C ASP A 16 10.47 3.44 9.99
N LEU A 17 9.86 2.67 9.08
CA LEU A 17 10.53 1.72 8.19
C LEU A 17 9.97 1.81 6.77
N VAL A 18 10.84 1.72 5.76
CA VAL A 18 10.48 1.50 4.35
C VAL A 18 11.15 0.22 3.88
N TYR A 19 10.39 -0.67 3.24
CA TYR A 19 10.96 -1.85 2.60
C TYR A 19 11.57 -1.48 1.24
N LEU A 20 12.89 -1.58 1.12
CA LEU A 20 13.68 -1.24 -0.06
C LEU A 20 14.73 -2.33 -0.28
N HIS A 21 14.93 -2.74 -1.54
CA HIS A 21 16.02 -3.67 -1.92
C HIS A 21 16.12 -4.89 -0.99
N ASP A 22 15.00 -5.56 -0.77
CA ASP A 22 14.89 -6.75 0.08
C ASP A 22 15.23 -6.58 1.58
N SER A 23 15.17 -5.35 2.09
CA SER A 23 15.43 -5.04 3.50
C SER A 23 14.58 -3.86 4.00
N PHE A 24 14.49 -3.69 5.32
CA PHE A 24 13.88 -2.50 5.91
C PHE A 24 14.93 -1.43 6.18
N ALA A 25 14.67 -0.22 5.68
CA ALA A 25 15.47 0.97 5.93
C ALA A 25 14.71 1.95 6.83
N ALA A 26 15.38 2.45 7.87
CA ALA A 26 14.88 3.53 8.71
C ALA A 26 15.34 4.91 8.18
N ASN A 27 14.76 5.99 8.71
CA ASN A 27 15.13 7.37 8.38
C ASN A 27 15.00 7.73 6.89
N GLN A 28 14.11 7.05 6.17
CA GLN A 28 13.80 7.29 4.77
C GLN A 28 12.46 8.02 4.64
N ALA A 29 12.35 8.88 3.64
CA ALA A 29 11.13 9.54 3.24
C ALA A 29 10.80 9.18 1.79
N LEU A 30 9.53 8.85 1.54
CA LEU A 30 9.00 8.60 0.20
C LEU A 30 8.27 9.85 -0.27
N VAL A 31 8.73 10.46 -1.35
CA VAL A 31 8.16 11.70 -1.88
C VAL A 31 7.28 11.39 -3.09
N CYS A 32 6.05 11.91 -3.05
CA CYS A 32 5.08 11.84 -4.12
C CYS A 32 4.80 13.24 -4.70
N ASP A 33 4.53 13.28 -6.01
CA ASP A 33 3.90 14.43 -6.64
C ASP A 33 2.38 14.48 -6.36
N ALA A 34 1.68 15.45 -6.97
CA ALA A 34 0.24 15.63 -6.78
C ALA A 34 -0.61 14.49 -7.37
N ASP A 35 -0.10 13.76 -8.36
CA ASP A 35 -0.78 12.61 -8.97
C ASP A 35 -0.57 11.31 -8.16
N GLY A 36 0.24 11.36 -7.10
CA GLY A 36 0.57 10.22 -6.26
C GLY A 36 1.70 9.35 -6.81
N THR A 37 2.43 9.83 -7.82
CA THR A 37 3.61 9.12 -8.35
C THR A 37 4.78 9.31 -7.41
N ILE A 38 5.50 8.22 -7.11
CA ILE A 38 6.74 8.28 -6.33
C ILE A 38 7.83 8.94 -7.18
N VAL A 39 8.30 10.12 -6.77
CA VAL A 39 9.32 10.88 -7.51
C VAL A 39 10.73 10.67 -6.97
N LYS A 40 10.87 10.42 -5.66
CA LYS A 40 12.16 10.12 -5.02
C LYS A 40 11.97 9.44 -3.66
N ILE A 41 12.99 8.70 -3.27
CA ILE A 41 13.16 8.17 -1.91
C ILE A 41 14.50 8.70 -1.41
N VAL A 42 14.49 9.44 -0.30
CA VAL A 42 15.66 10.16 0.23
C VAL A 42 15.70 10.06 1.75
N SER A 43 16.83 10.42 2.37
CA SER A 43 16.84 10.53 3.84
C SER A 43 15.87 11.61 4.30
N ALA A 44 15.22 11.38 5.45
CA ALA A 44 14.31 12.37 6.05
C ALA A 44 15.00 13.71 6.34
N SER A 45 16.31 13.73 6.55
CA SER A 45 17.11 14.95 6.75
C SER A 45 17.33 15.78 5.48
N GLU A 46 17.12 15.20 4.30
CA GLU A 46 17.31 15.86 3.00
C GLU A 46 16.04 16.60 2.52
N LEU A 47 14.91 16.43 3.23
CA LEU A 47 13.64 17.10 2.89
C LEU A 47 13.71 18.60 3.17
N THR A 48 13.31 19.40 2.19
CA THR A 48 13.36 20.87 2.26
C THR A 48 11.97 21.48 2.26
N HIS A 49 11.25 21.35 1.15
CA HIS A 49 10.01 22.08 0.87
C HIS A 49 8.76 21.19 0.81
N GLU A 50 8.93 19.87 0.85
CA GLU A 50 7.84 18.91 0.76
C GLU A 50 6.92 18.99 1.97
N LYS A 51 5.61 18.81 1.75
CA LYS A 51 4.62 18.67 2.82
C LYS A 51 4.83 17.33 3.52
N LYS A 52 5.25 17.37 4.78
CA LYS A 52 5.58 16.19 5.58
C LYS A 52 4.33 15.55 6.18
N ILE A 53 4.18 14.23 6.00
CA ILE A 53 3.16 13.39 6.63
C ILE A 53 3.87 12.28 7.41
N ASN A 54 3.81 12.36 8.74
CA ASN A 54 4.40 11.35 9.62
C ASN A 54 3.50 10.11 9.71
N LEU A 55 4.14 8.95 9.64
CA LEU A 55 3.53 7.63 9.77
C LEU A 55 4.17 6.88 10.95
N PRO A 56 3.99 7.35 12.20
CA PRO A 56 4.68 6.80 13.35
C PRO A 56 4.25 5.36 13.62
N ARG A 57 5.20 4.50 14.01
CA ARG A 57 5.01 3.07 14.28
C ARG A 57 4.42 2.30 13.09
N ARG A 58 4.76 2.73 11.87
CA ARG A 58 4.33 2.08 10.63
C ARG A 58 5.53 1.75 9.76
N ALA A 59 5.45 0.59 9.10
CA ALA A 59 6.30 0.24 7.98
C ALA A 59 5.54 0.51 6.67
N LEU A 60 6.24 1.06 5.69
CA LEU A 60 5.75 1.24 4.33
C LEU A 60 6.36 0.18 3.42
N LEU A 61 5.51 -0.47 2.62
CA LEU A 61 5.90 -1.55 1.72
C LEU A 61 5.26 -1.32 0.34
N PRO A 62 5.83 -1.88 -0.73
CA PRO A 62 5.14 -1.98 -2.00
C PRO A 62 3.77 -2.66 -1.84
N GLY A 63 2.76 -2.13 -2.51
CA GLY A 63 1.46 -2.78 -2.58
C GLY A 63 1.57 -4.16 -3.25
N MET A 64 0.90 -5.17 -2.70
CA MET A 64 0.89 -6.49 -3.32
C MET A 64 0.05 -6.49 -4.60
N ILE A 65 0.61 -7.09 -5.66
CA ILE A 65 -0.09 -7.25 -6.94
C ILE A 65 -1.02 -8.47 -6.83
N ASN A 66 -2.31 -8.26 -7.09
CA ASN A 66 -3.25 -9.34 -7.28
C ASN A 66 -3.34 -9.67 -8.79
N ALA A 67 -2.48 -10.59 -9.25
CA ALA A 67 -2.39 -10.95 -10.66
C ALA A 67 -3.56 -11.78 -11.19
N HIS A 68 -4.36 -12.37 -10.29
CA HIS A 68 -5.44 -13.26 -10.68
C HIS A 68 -6.57 -13.21 -9.66
N SER A 69 -7.71 -12.65 -10.07
CA SER A 69 -8.90 -12.59 -9.24
C SER A 69 -10.15 -12.56 -10.09
N HIS A 70 -11.14 -13.38 -9.72
CA HIS A 70 -12.49 -13.28 -10.24
C HIS A 70 -13.33 -12.37 -9.35
N ALA A 71 -13.57 -11.13 -9.81
CA ALA A 71 -14.33 -10.15 -9.03
C ALA A 71 -15.76 -10.64 -8.73
N PHE A 72 -16.45 -11.22 -9.73
CA PHE A 72 -17.82 -11.71 -9.57
C PHE A 72 -17.93 -12.85 -8.55
N GLN A 73 -16.92 -13.72 -8.47
CA GLN A 73 -16.92 -14.86 -7.55
C GLN A 73 -16.80 -14.43 -6.09
N ARG A 74 -16.39 -13.18 -5.80
CA ARG A 74 -16.31 -12.66 -4.44
C ARG A 74 -17.69 -12.60 -3.77
N VAL A 75 -18.75 -12.31 -4.54
CA VAL A 75 -20.13 -12.22 -4.03
C VAL A 75 -20.67 -13.59 -3.59
N ILE A 76 -20.18 -14.68 -4.19
CA ILE A 76 -20.62 -16.05 -3.90
C ILE A 76 -19.61 -16.84 -3.07
N ARG A 77 -18.55 -16.20 -2.57
CA ARG A 77 -17.56 -16.83 -1.69
C ARG A 77 -18.25 -17.43 -0.46
N GLY A 78 -17.98 -18.71 -0.17
CA GLY A 78 -18.57 -19.43 0.95
C GLY A 78 -20.04 -19.84 0.74
N ARG A 79 -20.64 -19.59 -0.44
CA ARG A 79 -22.02 -19.99 -0.77
C ARG A 79 -22.11 -21.16 -1.74
N THR A 80 -20.97 -21.65 -2.22
CA THR A 80 -20.88 -22.79 -3.15
C THR A 80 -20.48 -24.10 -2.45
N GLU A 81 -20.36 -24.09 -1.13
CA GLU A 81 -19.95 -25.24 -0.32
C GLU A 81 -21.20 -26.01 0.16
N TYR A 82 -21.43 -27.20 -0.40
CA TYR A 82 -22.51 -28.09 0.01
C TYR A 82 -21.93 -29.42 0.51
N ARG A 83 -22.43 -29.93 1.65
CA ARG A 83 -22.11 -31.29 2.10
C ARG A 83 -22.88 -32.29 1.25
N SER A 84 -22.17 -33.10 0.48
CA SER A 84 -22.76 -34.06 -0.45
C SER A 84 -23.15 -35.41 0.17
N HIS A 85 -22.95 -35.66 1.47
CA HIS A 85 -23.33 -36.94 2.11
C HIS A 85 -23.95 -36.76 3.51
N PRO A 86 -25.23 -37.10 3.71
CA PRO A 86 -25.71 -37.50 5.02
C PRO A 86 -25.11 -38.88 5.33
N ARG A 87 -24.32 -38.99 6.40
CA ARG A 87 -23.96 -40.32 6.92
C ARG A 87 -25.24 -40.99 7.38
N PRO A 88 -25.63 -42.17 6.86
CA PRO A 88 -26.79 -42.88 7.37
C PRO A 88 -26.54 -43.23 8.84
N PHE A 89 -27.50 -42.90 9.70
CA PHE A 89 -27.49 -43.31 11.09
C PHE A 89 -27.62 -44.84 11.15
N ARG A 90 -26.54 -45.53 11.54
CA ARG A 90 -26.62 -46.95 11.95
C ARG A 90 -26.96 -46.97 13.43
N GLY A 91 -28.24 -47.01 13.74
CA GLY A 91 -28.73 -47.46 15.05
C GLY A 91 -28.50 -48.96 15.16
N GLY A 92 -27.90 -49.38 16.27
CA GLY A 92 -27.74 -50.79 16.65
C GLY A 92 -28.98 -51.36 17.31
#